data_AF-A0A6H0S9Y1-F1
#
_entry.id   AF-A0A6H0S9Y1-F1
#
_cell.length_a   1.000
_cell.length_b   1.000
_cell.length_c   1.000
_cell.angle_alpha   90.00
_cell.angle_beta   90.00
_cell.angle_gamma   90.00
#
_symmetry.space_group_name_H-M   'P 1'
#
loop_
_entity.id
_entity.type
_entity.pdbx_description
1 polymer ?
#
loop_
_entity_poly.entity_id
_entity_poly.type
_entity_poly.pdbx_seq_one_letter_code
_entity_poly.pdbx_strand_id
1 'polypeptide(L)'
;MPSRKAAPQSATRSSAERVREGVRVGCAATVSIYPNLEFLLVTDHIIRHHGGVAEEGTSKSAGTPEVTDCCPDAFQWDRREDCEVRQILDRIADKWSLLVIALLDDGSMRFTELKRMIDGVSQRMLTVTLRQLERDGLVRRTVHPVVPPRVDYELTDLGRTLHQTVQSLVRWTERHQGDIAAARREFDAAHS
;
A
#
# COMPACT_ATOMS: atom_id res chain seq x y z
N MET A 1 -56.83 41.32 7.76
CA MET A 1 -55.66 40.71 8.44
C MET A 1 -55.82 39.19 8.44
N PRO A 2 -54.72 38.44 8.31
CA PRO A 2 -54.59 37.27 7.43
C PRO A 2 -55.07 35.97 8.10
N SER A 3 -55.50 34.94 7.37
CA SER A 3 -54.57 33.87 6.99
C SER A 3 -55.17 32.99 5.88
N ARG A 4 -54.76 33.22 4.63
CA ARG A 4 -54.86 32.22 3.57
C ARG A 4 -53.68 31.27 3.72
N LYS A 5 -53.92 30.07 4.23
CA LYS A 5 -52.98 28.96 4.12
C LYS A 5 -53.20 28.31 2.75
N ALA A 6 -52.20 28.47 1.88
CA ALA A 6 -52.03 27.68 0.67
C ALA A 6 -51.21 26.43 1.01
N ALA A 7 -51.60 25.27 0.49
CA ALA A 7 -50.70 24.23 -0.03
C ALA A 7 -51.51 23.11 -0.70
N PRO A 8 -51.31 22.85 -2.00
CA PRO A 8 -51.86 21.72 -2.71
C PRO A 8 -50.88 20.54 -2.81
N GLN A 9 -51.47 19.35 -2.95
CA GLN A 9 -51.08 18.23 -3.80
C GLN A 9 -49.65 17.68 -3.72
N SER A 10 -49.57 16.51 -3.09
CA SER A 10 -48.52 15.51 -3.19
C SER A 10 -48.32 15.03 -4.64
N ALA A 11 -47.24 15.48 -5.28
CA ALA A 11 -46.68 14.85 -6.46
C ALA A 11 -45.39 14.11 -6.05
N THR A 12 -45.45 12.79 -6.05
CA THR A 12 -44.34 11.87 -5.84
C THR A 12 -43.30 12.05 -6.95
N ARG A 13 -42.17 12.71 -6.65
CA ARG A 13 -41.00 12.70 -7.54
C ARG A 13 -40.09 11.54 -7.15
N SER A 14 -39.92 10.63 -8.11
CA SER A 14 -39.16 9.39 -8.06
C SER A 14 -37.76 9.56 -7.45
N SER A 15 -37.36 8.58 -6.64
CA SER A 15 -36.07 8.49 -5.93
C SER A 15 -34.86 8.30 -6.87
N ALA A 16 -35.07 8.27 -8.19
CA ALA A 16 -34.05 7.96 -9.18
C ALA A 16 -33.39 9.18 -9.86
N GLU A 17 -33.79 10.42 -9.52
CA GLU A 17 -33.39 11.63 -10.26
C GLU A 17 -32.58 12.65 -9.44
N ARG A 18 -31.88 12.22 -8.36
CA ARG A 18 -31.18 13.14 -7.44
C ARG A 18 -29.66 12.93 -7.26
N VAL A 19 -29.00 12.13 -8.10
CA VAL A 19 -27.54 11.89 -7.98
C VAL A 19 -26.74 12.38 -9.20
N ARG A 20 -27.37 13.16 -10.09
CA ARG A 20 -26.66 13.85 -11.19
C ARG A 20 -26.79 15.34 -11.04
N GLU A 21 -26.00 15.94 -10.15
CA GLU A 21 -25.71 17.37 -10.21
C GLU A 21 -24.29 17.59 -9.67
N GLY A 22 -23.52 18.36 -10.43
CA GLY A 22 -22.07 18.34 -10.45
C GLY A 22 -21.37 18.68 -9.13
N VAL A 23 -20.23 18.03 -8.93
CA VAL A 23 -19.13 18.66 -8.20
C VAL A 23 -17.95 18.75 -9.16
N ARG A 24 -17.77 19.95 -9.74
CA ARG A 24 -16.47 20.39 -10.22
C ARG A 24 -15.59 20.58 -8.98
N VAL A 25 -14.64 19.68 -8.76
CA VAL A 25 -13.46 19.93 -7.91
C VAL A 25 -12.29 19.86 -8.88
N GLY A 26 -11.62 20.95 -9.26
CA GLY A 26 -10.99 21.88 -8.33
C GLY A 26 -9.59 21.34 -8.03
N CYS A 27 -8.65 21.58 -8.96
CA CYS A 27 -7.29 21.04 -9.06
C CYS A 27 -6.32 21.46 -7.93
N ALA A 28 -6.70 21.37 -6.65
CA ALA A 28 -5.85 21.82 -5.55
C ALA A 28 -6.03 21.09 -4.20
N ALA A 29 -6.73 19.95 -4.15
CA ALA A 29 -7.12 19.32 -2.86
C ALA A 29 -6.70 17.85 -2.66
N THR A 30 -5.74 17.32 -3.42
CA THR A 30 -5.30 15.91 -3.27
C THR A 30 -4.00 15.73 -2.48
N VAL A 31 -3.42 16.78 -1.90
CA VAL A 31 -2.28 16.68 -0.94
C VAL A 31 -2.77 16.30 0.46
N SER A 32 -3.87 15.55 0.57
CA SER A 32 -4.56 15.27 1.84
C SER A 32 -5.00 13.80 1.95
N ILE A 33 -4.18 12.88 1.44
CA ILE A 33 -4.33 11.44 1.74
C ILE A 33 -3.33 10.98 2.81
N TYR A 34 -2.27 11.77 3.08
CA TYR A 34 -1.30 11.49 4.16
C TYR A 34 -0.95 12.76 4.95
N PRO A 35 -1.89 13.36 5.70
CA PRO A 35 -1.63 14.62 6.40
C PRO A 35 -0.62 14.49 7.55
N ASN A 36 -0.26 13.28 7.98
CA ASN A 36 0.79 13.05 8.96
C ASN A 36 1.77 11.97 8.47
N LEU A 37 2.94 12.43 8.03
CA LEU A 37 4.13 11.59 7.79
C LEU A 37 4.64 10.89 9.08
N GLU A 38 3.93 10.98 10.21
CA GLU A 38 4.21 10.18 11.42
C GLU A 38 3.85 8.70 11.25
N PHE A 39 2.97 8.33 10.31
CA PHE A 39 2.65 6.91 10.08
C PHE A 39 3.85 6.12 9.51
N LEU A 40 4.79 6.81 8.85
CA LEU A 40 6.06 6.21 8.40
C LEU A 40 7.04 5.93 9.54
N LEU A 41 6.90 6.58 10.71
CA LEU A 41 7.73 6.31 11.89
C LEU A 41 7.30 5.03 12.62
N VAL A 42 6.03 4.61 12.51
CA VAL A 42 5.57 3.33 13.08
C VAL A 42 6.16 2.15 12.31
N THR A 43 6.29 2.26 10.98
CA THR A 43 7.07 1.29 10.18
C THR A 43 8.56 1.36 10.46
N ASP A 44 9.13 2.53 10.78
CA ASP A 44 10.55 2.61 11.14
C ASP A 44 10.84 1.99 12.52
N HIS A 45 9.89 1.97 13.46
CA HIS A 45 10.05 1.26 14.74
C HIS A 45 9.92 -0.26 14.59
N ILE A 46 9.06 -0.74 13.68
CA ILE A 46 8.86 -2.18 13.42
C ILE A 46 9.98 -2.76 12.52
N ILE A 47 10.53 -1.98 11.58
CA ILE A 47 11.59 -2.45 10.66
C ILE A 47 13.00 -2.27 11.23
N ARG A 48 13.25 -1.33 12.16
CA ARG A 48 14.58 -1.16 12.77
C ARG A 48 15.04 -2.30 13.70
N HIS A 49 14.17 -3.27 14.04
CA HIS A 49 14.55 -4.37 14.95
C HIS A 49 15.02 -5.67 14.29
N HIS A 50 15.01 -5.80 12.95
CA HIS A 50 15.60 -6.96 12.26
C HIS A 50 16.95 -6.61 11.60
N GLY A 51 17.88 -6.16 12.43
CA GLY A 51 19.32 -6.15 12.15
C GLY A 51 20.01 -7.13 13.10
N GLY A 52 19.86 -8.42 12.85
CA GLY A 52 20.46 -9.48 13.67
C GLY A 52 20.39 -10.81 12.95
N VAL A 53 21.47 -11.15 12.25
CA VAL A 53 21.74 -12.53 11.83
C VAL A 53 21.97 -13.33 13.12
N ALA A 54 21.01 -14.17 13.48
CA ALA A 54 21.19 -15.17 14.53
C ALA A 54 21.51 -16.51 13.86
N GLU A 55 22.67 -17.05 14.22
CA GLU A 55 23.18 -18.35 13.82
C GLU A 55 22.21 -19.49 14.19
N GLU A 56 22.07 -20.45 13.29
CA GLU A 56 21.25 -21.65 13.47
C GLU A 56 21.86 -22.60 14.51
N GLY A 57 21.32 -22.55 15.73
CA GLY A 57 21.45 -23.62 16.71
C GLY A 57 20.21 -24.52 16.71
N THR A 58 19.94 -25.24 15.62
CA THR A 58 18.87 -26.27 15.65
C THR A 58 19.48 -27.63 15.99
N SER A 59 19.35 -28.01 17.26
CA SER A 59 19.58 -29.37 17.73
C SER A 59 18.70 -30.35 16.99
N LYS A 60 19.30 -31.40 16.41
CA LYS A 60 18.58 -32.54 15.85
C LYS A 60 17.91 -33.33 16.97
N SER A 61 16.59 -33.39 16.98
CA SER A 61 15.85 -34.50 17.57
C SER A 61 15.28 -35.36 16.44
N ALA A 62 15.71 -36.62 16.41
CA ALA A 62 15.16 -37.66 15.56
C ALA A 62 13.87 -38.20 16.18
N GLY A 63 12.81 -38.27 15.38
CA GLY A 63 11.58 -38.99 15.73
C GLY A 63 10.34 -38.32 15.12
N THR A 64 9.96 -38.72 13.90
CA THR A 64 8.64 -38.39 13.36
C THR A 64 7.73 -39.60 13.57
N PRO A 65 6.72 -39.56 14.46
CA PRO A 65 5.53 -40.34 14.21
C PRO A 65 4.70 -39.57 13.18
N GLU A 66 4.45 -40.24 12.06
CA GLU A 66 3.35 -40.07 11.13
C GLU A 66 2.37 -38.94 11.50
N VAL A 67 2.62 -37.73 10.99
CA VAL A 67 1.71 -36.60 11.15
C VAL A 67 0.47 -36.89 10.32
N THR A 68 -0.59 -37.28 11.01
CA THR A 68 -1.93 -37.31 10.44
C THR A 68 -2.32 -35.90 10.03
N ASP A 69 -2.57 -35.78 8.74
CA ASP A 69 -3.10 -34.64 8.00
C ASP A 69 -4.36 -34.07 8.69
N CYS A 70 -4.24 -32.89 9.29
CA CYS A 70 -5.36 -32.16 9.92
C CYS A 70 -5.46 -30.69 9.52
N CYS A 71 -4.65 -30.20 8.58
CA CYS A 71 -4.75 -28.82 8.10
C CYS A 71 -4.59 -28.75 6.58
N PRO A 72 -5.66 -28.95 5.80
CA PRO A 72 -5.61 -28.53 4.42
C PRO A 72 -5.62 -26.99 4.43
N ASP A 73 -4.54 -26.37 3.93
CA ASP A 73 -4.50 -25.00 3.37
C ASP A 73 -3.66 -23.91 4.09
N ALA A 74 -3.07 -24.13 5.26
CA ALA A 74 -2.33 -23.04 5.94
C ALA A 74 -1.08 -22.53 5.16
N PHE A 75 -0.52 -23.34 4.28
CA PHE A 75 0.70 -23.03 3.51
C PHE A 75 0.55 -23.28 1.99
N GLN A 76 -0.66 -23.15 1.41
CA GLN A 76 -0.83 -23.40 -0.04
C GLN A 76 0.00 -22.46 -0.94
N TRP A 77 0.40 -21.31 -0.42
CA TRP A 77 1.27 -20.34 -1.11
C TRP A 77 2.76 -20.74 -1.07
N ASP A 78 3.15 -21.70 -0.22
CA ASP A 78 4.53 -22.12 0.00
C ASP A 78 4.90 -23.40 -0.78
N ARG A 79 3.94 -24.30 -1.05
CA ARG A 79 4.19 -25.60 -1.71
C ARG A 79 4.36 -25.59 -3.23
N ARG A 80 4.41 -24.42 -3.89
CA ARG A 80 4.71 -24.36 -5.33
C ARG A 80 6.22 -24.25 -5.49
N GLU A 81 6.85 -25.30 -6.00
CA GLU A 81 8.31 -25.49 -6.07
C GLU A 81 9.10 -24.39 -6.82
N ASP A 82 8.43 -23.45 -7.47
CA ASP A 82 9.00 -22.19 -7.95
C ASP A 82 8.01 -21.06 -7.62
N CYS A 83 8.01 -20.58 -6.37
CA CYS A 83 7.01 -19.63 -5.92
C CYS A 83 7.29 -18.21 -6.46
N GLU A 84 7.09 -18.02 -7.76
CA GLU A 84 7.07 -16.72 -8.43
C GLU A 84 6.17 -15.74 -7.67
N VAL A 85 5.07 -16.24 -7.10
CA VAL A 85 4.16 -15.47 -6.24
C VAL A 85 4.89 -14.92 -5.01
N ARG A 86 5.68 -15.72 -4.29
CA ARG A 86 6.46 -15.25 -3.13
C ARG A 86 7.49 -14.23 -3.55
N GLN A 87 8.20 -14.46 -4.65
CA GLN A 87 9.19 -13.50 -5.14
C GLN A 87 8.53 -12.17 -5.55
N ILE A 88 7.33 -12.21 -6.14
CA ILE A 88 6.55 -11.01 -6.47
C ILE A 88 6.08 -10.33 -5.18
N LEU A 89 5.56 -11.10 -4.21
CA LEU A 89 5.13 -10.58 -2.90
C LEU A 89 6.28 -9.90 -2.15
N ASP A 90 7.45 -10.52 -2.08
CA ASP A 90 8.63 -9.95 -1.42
C ASP A 90 9.09 -8.65 -2.09
N ARG A 91 8.95 -8.56 -3.42
CA ARG A 91 9.26 -7.35 -4.19
C ARG A 91 8.23 -6.25 -3.95
N ILE A 92 6.94 -6.53 -4.11
CA ILE A 92 5.91 -5.49 -3.95
C ILE A 92 5.76 -5.05 -2.48
N ALA A 93 6.08 -5.92 -1.52
CA ALA A 93 6.05 -5.62 -0.09
C ALA A 93 7.33 -4.92 0.41
N ASP A 94 8.31 -4.65 -0.47
CA ASP A 94 9.49 -3.90 -0.08
C ASP A 94 9.15 -2.42 0.22
N LYS A 95 9.85 -1.85 1.21
CA LYS A 95 9.62 -0.48 1.71
C LYS A 95 9.62 0.55 0.57
N TRP A 96 10.55 0.44 -0.36
CA TRP A 96 10.74 1.44 -1.41
C TRP A 96 9.71 1.26 -2.52
N SER A 97 9.35 0.04 -2.89
CA SER A 97 8.31 -0.24 -3.89
C SER A 97 6.98 0.38 -3.51
N LEU A 98 6.52 0.19 -2.27
CA LEU A 98 5.26 0.76 -1.80
C LEU A 98 5.28 2.30 -1.82
N LEU A 99 6.40 2.93 -1.47
CA LEU A 99 6.57 4.38 -1.52
C LEU A 99 6.56 4.91 -2.96
N VAL A 100 7.26 4.25 -3.87
CA VAL A 100 7.26 4.62 -5.29
C VAL A 100 5.86 4.47 -5.88
N ILE A 101 5.16 3.37 -5.60
CA ILE A 101 3.80 3.13 -6.09
C ILE A 101 2.85 4.21 -5.57
N ALA A 102 2.93 4.56 -4.28
CA ALA A 102 2.10 5.61 -3.72
C ALA A 102 2.34 6.98 -4.37
N LEU A 103 3.60 7.35 -4.60
CA LEU A 103 3.95 8.64 -5.23
C LEU A 103 3.53 8.73 -6.70
N LEU A 104 3.59 7.62 -7.44
CA LEU A 104 3.24 7.58 -8.85
C LEU A 104 1.72 7.48 -9.11
N ASP A 105 0.89 7.31 -8.08
CA ASP A 105 -0.56 7.37 -8.24
C ASP A 105 -1.03 8.79 -8.57
N ASP A 106 -0.38 9.81 -7.97
CA ASP A 106 -0.64 11.23 -8.18
C ASP A 106 -0.26 11.73 -9.58
N GLY A 107 0.56 10.97 -10.33
CA GLY A 107 0.94 11.29 -11.69
C GLY A 107 2.34 10.81 -12.06
N SER A 108 2.79 11.20 -13.26
CA SER A 108 4.13 10.86 -13.72
C SER A 108 5.20 11.72 -13.04
N MET A 109 6.31 11.10 -12.64
CA MET A 109 7.41 11.77 -11.94
C MET A 109 8.78 11.43 -12.53
N ARG A 110 9.73 12.35 -12.40
CA ARG A 110 11.14 12.12 -12.72
C ARG A 110 11.84 11.37 -11.60
N PHE A 111 12.96 10.73 -11.94
CA PHE A 111 13.85 10.10 -10.96
C PHE A 111 14.26 11.03 -9.81
N THR A 112 14.61 12.29 -10.13
CA THR A 112 15.06 13.27 -9.13
C THR A 112 13.94 13.71 -8.19
N GLU A 113 12.70 13.73 -8.68
CA GLU A 113 11.52 14.07 -7.88
C GLU A 113 11.23 12.94 -6.89
N LEU A 114 11.18 11.70 -7.39
CA LEU A 114 11.05 10.49 -6.55
C LEU A 114 12.14 10.42 -5.47
N LYS A 115 13.41 10.62 -5.86
CA LYS A 115 14.54 10.61 -4.91
C LYS A 115 14.43 11.68 -3.82
N ARG A 116 13.85 12.84 -4.14
CA ARG A 116 13.67 13.94 -3.20
C ARG A 116 12.49 13.72 -2.25
N MET A 117 11.44 13.06 -2.73
CA MET A 117 10.22 12.80 -1.94
C MET A 117 10.36 11.58 -1.03
N ILE A 118 11.21 10.62 -1.39
CA ILE A 118 11.46 9.41 -0.61
C ILE A 118 12.68 9.64 0.29
N ASP A 119 12.45 10.05 1.53
CA ASP A 119 13.52 10.26 2.50
C ASP A 119 14.27 8.95 2.81
N GLY A 120 15.61 9.04 2.83
CA GLY A 120 16.50 7.93 3.17
C GLY A 120 16.77 6.92 2.04
N VAL A 121 16.13 7.04 0.87
CA VAL A 121 16.45 6.15 -0.26
C VAL A 121 17.77 6.56 -0.91
N SER A 122 18.68 5.60 -1.07
CA SER A 122 19.88 5.84 -1.87
C SER A 122 19.54 5.84 -3.36
N GLN A 123 20.33 6.55 -4.16
CA GLN A 123 20.17 6.54 -5.62
C GLN A 123 20.26 5.13 -6.22
N ARG A 124 21.16 4.31 -5.67
CA ARG A 124 21.31 2.91 -6.08
C ARG A 124 20.03 2.12 -5.79
N MET A 125 19.49 2.25 -4.58
CA MET A 125 18.26 1.55 -4.19
C MET A 125 17.08 1.97 -5.07
N LEU A 126 16.86 3.27 -5.26
CA LEU A 126 15.77 3.76 -6.12
C LEU A 126 15.90 3.25 -7.57
N THR A 127 17.12 3.16 -8.10
CA THR A 127 17.36 2.60 -9.44
C THR A 127 16.99 1.11 -9.50
N VAL A 128 17.36 0.33 -8.47
CA VAL A 128 17.02 -1.10 -8.40
C VAL A 128 15.51 -1.28 -8.31
N THR A 129 14.84 -0.55 -7.41
CA THR A 129 13.39 -0.58 -7.22
C THR A 129 12.65 -0.24 -8.52
N LEU A 130 12.99 0.88 -9.18
CA LEU A 130 12.32 1.27 -10.42
C LEU A 130 12.52 0.24 -11.54
N ARG A 131 13.70 -0.37 -11.64
CA ARG A 131 13.95 -1.44 -12.63
C ARG A 131 13.15 -2.70 -12.33
N GLN A 132 12.98 -3.06 -11.07
CA GLN A 132 12.16 -4.21 -10.66
C GLN A 132 10.69 -3.96 -10.96
N LEU A 133 10.17 -2.80 -10.56
CA LEU A 133 8.78 -2.41 -10.85
C LEU A 133 8.51 -2.29 -12.37
N GLU A 134 9.49 -1.84 -13.15
CA GLU A 134 9.42 -1.83 -14.62
C GLU A 134 9.41 -3.26 -15.19
N ARG A 135 10.26 -4.14 -14.68
CA ARG A 135 10.31 -5.57 -15.09
C ARG A 135 9.00 -6.29 -14.77
N ASP A 136 8.39 -5.98 -13.63
CA ASP A 136 7.13 -6.57 -13.18
C ASP A 136 5.90 -5.92 -13.84
N GLY A 137 6.11 -4.92 -14.70
CA GLY A 137 5.04 -4.25 -15.45
C GLY A 137 4.16 -3.35 -14.59
N LEU A 138 4.60 -2.98 -13.39
CA LEU A 138 3.90 -2.09 -12.46
C LEU A 138 4.16 -0.62 -12.76
N VAL A 139 5.35 -0.31 -13.27
CA VAL A 139 5.78 1.04 -13.64
C VAL A 139 6.21 1.08 -15.10
N ARG A 140 5.80 2.11 -15.82
CA ARG A 140 6.27 2.40 -17.18
C ARG A 140 7.29 3.52 -17.13
N ARG A 141 8.39 3.34 -17.86
CA ARG A 141 9.45 4.33 -18.05
C ARG A 141 9.33 4.95 -19.44
N THR A 142 9.13 6.26 -19.51
CA THR A 142 9.00 7.01 -20.77
C THR A 142 10.18 7.96 -20.93
N VAL A 143 10.87 7.85 -22.07
CA VAL A 143 11.98 8.76 -22.43
C VAL A 143 11.44 9.82 -23.37
N HIS A 144 11.56 11.07 -22.98
CA HIS A 144 11.16 12.23 -23.77
C HIS A 144 12.39 12.77 -24.52
N PRO A 145 12.40 12.73 -25.87
CA PRO A 145 13.50 13.25 -26.70
C PRO A 145 13.42 14.78 -26.82
N VAL A 146 13.46 15.46 -25.68
CA VAL A 146 13.56 16.92 -25.56
C VAL A 146 14.98 17.30 -25.15
N VAL A 147 15.36 18.57 -25.31
CA VAL A 147 16.67 19.07 -24.83
C VAL A 147 16.43 19.88 -23.55
N PRO A 148 17.01 19.50 -22.40
CA PRO A 148 17.76 18.26 -22.14
C PRO A 148 16.85 17.02 -22.04
N PRO A 149 17.36 15.81 -22.34
CA PRO A 149 16.56 14.58 -22.29
C PRO A 149 15.94 14.36 -20.91
N ARG A 150 14.66 13.99 -20.89
CA ARG A 150 13.92 13.74 -19.65
C ARG A 150 13.39 12.31 -19.63
N VAL A 151 13.40 11.70 -18.45
CA VAL A 151 12.81 10.38 -18.21
C VAL A 151 11.74 10.53 -17.14
N ASP A 152 10.53 10.08 -17.46
CA ASP A 152 9.40 10.03 -16.55
C ASP A 152 9.01 8.59 -16.25
N TYR A 153 8.51 8.39 -15.05
CA TYR A 153 7.98 7.14 -14.54
C TYR A 153 6.51 7.35 -14.22
N GLU A 154 5.68 6.35 -14.52
CA GLU A 154 4.23 6.38 -14.25
C GLU A 154 3.74 4.98 -13.90
N LEU A 155 2.68 4.87 -13.08
CA LEU A 155 2.02 3.59 -12.86
C LEU A 155 1.34 3.10 -14.13
N THR A 156 1.48 1.80 -14.40
CA THR A 156 0.64 1.10 -15.36
C THR A 156 -0.74 0.83 -14.78
N ASP A 157 -1.68 0.37 -15.62
CA ASP A 157 -2.99 -0.08 -15.12
C ASP A 157 -2.85 -1.21 -14.10
N LEU A 158 -1.91 -2.14 -14.31
CA LEU A 158 -1.57 -3.19 -13.35
C LEU A 158 -1.05 -2.60 -12.03
N GLY A 159 -0.12 -1.64 -12.10
CA GLY A 159 0.38 -0.92 -10.93
C GLY A 159 -0.72 -0.23 -10.13
N ARG A 160 -1.73 0.33 -10.79
CA ARG A 160 -2.89 0.94 -10.12
C ARG A 160 -3.77 -0.08 -9.40
N THR A 161 -3.98 -1.27 -9.96
CA THR A 161 -4.72 -2.34 -9.25
C THR A 161 -4.01 -2.79 -7.96
N LEU A 162 -2.68 -2.86 -8.01
CA LEU A 162 -1.87 -3.14 -6.82
C LEU A 162 -2.00 -2.00 -5.80
N HIS A 163 -1.92 -0.74 -6.24
CA HIS A 163 -2.06 0.40 -5.35
C HIS A 163 -3.40 0.38 -4.58
N GLN A 164 -4.52 0.07 -5.26
CA GLN A 164 -5.84 -0.05 -4.62
C GLN A 164 -5.88 -1.15 -3.55
N THR A 165 -5.15 -2.24 -3.76
CA THR A 165 -5.02 -3.35 -2.80
C THR A 165 -4.24 -2.89 -1.57
N VAL A 166 -3.09 -2.22 -1.79
CA VAL A 166 -2.28 -1.62 -0.72
C VAL A 166 -3.09 -0.60 0.08
N GLN A 167 -3.85 0.28 -0.56
CA GLN A 167 -4.73 1.23 0.13
C GLN A 167 -5.77 0.52 1.02
N SER A 168 -6.27 -0.63 0.60
CA SER A 168 -7.22 -1.40 1.41
C SER A 168 -6.57 -1.95 2.67
N LEU A 169 -5.33 -2.42 2.56
CA LEU A 169 -4.53 -2.85 3.71
C LEU A 169 -4.24 -1.67 4.67
N VAL A 170 -3.87 -0.51 4.13
CA VAL A 170 -3.64 0.71 4.93
C VAL A 170 -4.90 1.09 5.71
N ARG A 171 -6.06 1.17 5.05
CA ARG A 171 -7.34 1.47 5.72
C ARG A 171 -7.70 0.47 6.81
N TRP A 172 -7.39 -0.80 6.60
CA TRP A 172 -7.58 -1.82 7.63
C TRP A 172 -6.67 -1.57 8.84
N THR A 173 -5.39 -1.26 8.60
CA THR A 173 -4.41 -0.96 9.65
C THR A 173 -4.80 0.28 10.44
N GLU A 174 -5.22 1.37 9.77
CA GLU A 174 -5.68 2.61 10.42
C GLU A 174 -6.86 2.36 11.36
N ARG A 175 -7.78 1.47 10.97
CA ARG A 175 -8.94 1.10 11.78
C ARG A 175 -8.57 0.31 13.04
N HIS A 176 -7.56 -0.57 12.95
CA HIS A 176 -7.21 -1.51 14.03
C HIS A 176 -5.91 -1.16 14.77
N GLN A 177 -5.27 -0.02 14.47
CA GLN A 177 -4.01 0.38 15.11
C GLN A 177 -4.11 0.44 16.64
N GLY A 178 -5.27 0.84 17.18
CA GLY A 178 -5.53 0.89 18.62
C GLY A 178 -5.56 -0.49 19.26
N ASP A 179 -6.24 -1.44 18.59
CA ASP A 179 -6.34 -2.84 19.04
C ASP A 179 -4.96 -3.51 19.02
N ILE A 180 -4.19 -3.31 17.95
CA ILE A 180 -2.82 -3.83 17.83
C ILE A 180 -1.92 -3.23 18.93
N ALA A 181 -2.04 -1.93 19.21
CA ALA A 181 -1.26 -1.29 20.26
C ALA A 181 -1.65 -1.79 21.67
N ALA A 182 -2.93 -2.07 21.91
CA ALA A 182 -3.38 -2.67 23.16
C ALA A 182 -2.82 -4.08 23.34
N ALA A 183 -2.94 -4.93 22.32
CA ALA A 183 -2.40 -6.28 22.33
C ALA A 183 -0.88 -6.32 22.60
N ARG A 184 -0.11 -5.38 22.02
CA ARG A 184 1.33 -5.24 22.29
C ARG A 184 1.61 -4.92 23.76
N ARG A 185 0.91 -3.94 24.34
CA ARG A 185 1.09 -3.58 25.76
C ARG A 185 0.75 -4.73 26.70
N GLU A 186 -0.30 -5.48 26.40
CA GLU A 186 -0.70 -6.67 27.18
C GLU A 186 0.37 -7.75 27.11
N PHE A 187 0.91 -8.03 25.91
CA PHE A 187 2.00 -8.97 25.73
C PHE A 187 3.26 -8.55 26.51
N ASP A 188 3.68 -7.30 26.36
CA ASP A 188 4.88 -6.75 27.02
C ASP A 188 4.73 -6.81 28.55
N ALA A 189 3.55 -6.47 29.09
CA ALA A 189 3.29 -6.53 30.53
C ALA A 189 3.24 -7.96 31.08
N ALA A 190 2.90 -8.95 30.27
CA ALA A 190 2.90 -10.37 30.67
C ALA A 190 4.30 -11.00 30.65
N HIS A 191 5.26 -10.40 29.93
CA HIS A 191 6.61 -10.94 29.72
C HIS A 191 7.74 -10.03 30.26
N SER A 192 7.39 -8.97 30.99
CA SER A 192 8.31 -8.10 31.75
C SER A 192 8.37 -8.50 33.22
#